data_AF-A0A6I5X7C3-F1
#
_entry.id   AF-A0A6I5X7C3-F1
#
_cell.length_a   1.000
_cell.length_b   1.000
_cell.length_c   1.000
_cell.angle_alpha   90.00
_cell.angle_beta   90.00
_cell.angle_gamma   90.00
#
_symmetry.space_group_name_H-M   'P 1'
#
loop_
_entity.id
_entity.type
_entity.pdbx_description
1 polymer ?
#
loop_
_entity_poly.entity_id
_entity_poly.type
_entity_poly.pdbx_seq_one_letter_code
_entity_poly.pdbx_strand_id
1 'polypeptide(L)'
;MTTSGRPLAPRLEHFGERLRNTVFGHKMTREFYAYPHRSPHQRFNRDQFDEGFWEGLGWAYRDEAHTQHSDVYLLVQRDAALTNFDLSMRYFEGLDTDQFEDALQYVLARGRLFKPVQYLPDWDGVPGAYVMVFDEYRQFYIGQANDIRKRIKQHWSRSKSFDRLIWGSKYDSIFPVDELRAFDTTRIYAAPSSNSYAVEHRAEKAADRRFCLNRMAGGAPSPLTLMLTALDPRTRMHGGVSRTLSMEGFEVARLDVQRAVARGGSAGSNGPAKKLSSMDMSIYSVVRPDGSTFFWSRRDAVAEAAVRGDLSVAEFAAFLTEMGETIVWPNA
;
A
#
# COMPACT_ATOMS: atom_id res chain seq x y z
N MET A 1 -30.41 -45.30 4.89
CA MET A 1 -29.11 -44.60 4.81
C MET A 1 -29.18 -43.62 3.66
N THR A 2 -29.57 -42.37 3.94
CA THR A 2 -29.65 -41.29 2.95
C THR A 2 -28.48 -40.34 3.20
N THR A 3 -27.46 -40.43 2.35
CA THR A 3 -26.35 -39.50 2.29
C THR A 3 -26.87 -38.15 1.81
N SER A 4 -27.08 -37.21 2.74
CA SER A 4 -27.36 -35.82 2.44
C SER A 4 -26.12 -35.22 1.75
N GLY A 5 -26.14 -35.17 0.42
CA GLY A 5 -25.17 -34.40 -0.36
C GLY A 5 -25.30 -32.94 0.03
N ARG A 6 -24.32 -32.41 0.79
CA ARG A 6 -24.16 -30.97 0.91
C ARG A 6 -24.01 -30.41 -0.51
N PRO A 7 -24.78 -29.39 -0.91
CA PRO A 7 -24.56 -28.76 -2.20
C PRO A 7 -23.10 -28.27 -2.23
N LEU A 8 -22.36 -28.73 -3.24
CA LEU A 8 -21.00 -28.25 -3.50
C LEU A 8 -21.12 -26.75 -3.71
N ALA A 9 -20.57 -25.96 -2.78
CA ALA A 9 -20.41 -24.53 -2.97
C ALA A 9 -19.81 -24.29 -4.37
N PRO A 10 -20.29 -23.29 -5.12
CA PRO A 10 -19.82 -23.04 -6.48
C PRO A 10 -18.30 -23.00 -6.48
N ARG A 11 -17.68 -23.75 -7.41
CA ARG A 11 -16.23 -23.85 -7.51
C ARG A 11 -15.70 -22.47 -7.94
N LEU A 12 -15.11 -21.74 -6.99
CA LEU A 12 -14.37 -20.52 -7.28
C LEU A 12 -13.07 -20.93 -7.98
N GLU A 13 -13.02 -20.70 -9.29
CA GLU A 13 -11.89 -21.04 -10.15
C GLU A 13 -11.37 -19.78 -10.85
N HIS A 14 -10.06 -19.69 -11.02
CA HIS A 14 -9.42 -18.59 -11.73
C HIS A 14 -8.12 -19.05 -12.39
N PHE A 15 -7.98 -18.90 -13.71
CA PHE A 15 -6.89 -19.48 -14.51
C PHE A 15 -6.63 -20.97 -14.19
N GLY A 16 -7.68 -21.77 -14.01
CA GLY A 16 -7.54 -23.19 -13.65
C GLY A 16 -7.17 -23.48 -12.19
N GLU A 17 -6.97 -22.46 -11.37
CA GLU A 17 -6.73 -22.63 -9.94
C GLU A 17 -8.04 -22.64 -9.17
N ARG A 18 -8.22 -23.65 -8.33
CA ARG A 18 -9.26 -23.64 -7.32
C ARG A 18 -8.86 -22.69 -6.19
N LEU A 19 -9.65 -21.64 -6.00
CA LEU A 19 -9.45 -20.67 -4.93
C LEU A 19 -10.09 -21.19 -3.63
N ARG A 20 -9.41 -20.93 -2.50
CA ARG A 20 -9.94 -21.19 -1.16
C ARG A 20 -10.53 -19.91 -0.62
N ASN A 21 -11.71 -19.97 0.01
CA ASN A 21 -12.28 -18.80 0.67
C ASN A 21 -11.27 -18.17 1.63
N THR A 22 -11.14 -16.84 1.54
CA THR A 22 -10.29 -16.01 2.39
C THR A 22 -11.19 -15.01 3.13
N VAL A 23 -10.73 -14.56 4.30
CA VAL A 23 -11.46 -13.53 5.09
C VAL A 23 -11.55 -12.21 4.33
N PHE A 24 -10.59 -11.93 3.44
CA PHE A 24 -10.51 -10.69 2.65
C PHE A 24 -11.15 -10.81 1.25
N GLY A 25 -11.75 -11.96 0.94
CA GLY A 25 -12.31 -12.24 -0.38
C GLY A 25 -11.27 -12.40 -1.50
N HIS A 26 -11.78 -12.49 -2.73
CA HIS A 26 -10.98 -12.72 -3.94
C HIS A 26 -10.80 -11.49 -4.81
N LYS A 27 -11.38 -10.36 -4.42
CA LYS A 27 -11.22 -9.05 -5.05
C LYS A 27 -10.84 -8.05 -3.96
N MET A 28 -9.89 -7.17 -4.27
CA MET A 28 -9.50 -6.09 -3.39
C MET A 28 -10.69 -5.14 -3.17
N THR A 29 -10.90 -4.73 -1.92
CA THR A 29 -11.87 -3.70 -1.56
C THR A 29 -11.26 -2.78 -0.51
N ARG A 30 -11.77 -1.55 -0.42
CA ARG A 30 -11.33 -0.58 0.60
C ARG A 30 -11.55 -1.11 2.03
N GLU A 31 -12.63 -1.83 2.26
CA GLU A 31 -13.00 -2.40 3.57
C GLU A 31 -11.95 -3.38 4.10
N PHE A 32 -11.45 -4.26 3.22
CA PHE A 32 -10.48 -5.30 3.57
C PHE A 32 -9.02 -4.89 3.35
N TYR A 33 -8.77 -3.68 2.83
CA TYR A 33 -7.43 -3.14 2.66
C TYR A 33 -6.85 -2.66 4.01
N ALA A 34 -5.53 -2.79 4.16
CA ALA A 34 -4.79 -2.32 5.33
C ALA A 34 -5.33 -2.85 6.67
N TYR A 35 -5.69 -4.14 6.72
CA TYR A 35 -6.13 -4.77 7.96
C TYR A 35 -4.99 -4.73 9.01
N PRO A 36 -5.21 -4.15 10.21
CA PRO A 36 -4.20 -3.97 11.23
C PRO A 36 -3.55 -5.28 11.67
N HIS A 37 -2.25 -5.22 11.93
CA HIS A 37 -1.48 -6.35 12.44
C HIS A 37 -0.47 -5.86 13.48
N ARG A 38 -0.43 -6.49 14.66
CA ARG A 38 0.46 -6.03 15.76
C ARG A 38 1.91 -6.41 15.55
N SER A 39 2.20 -7.53 14.89
CA SER A 39 3.59 -7.94 14.72
C SER A 39 4.24 -7.14 13.59
N PRO A 40 5.40 -6.50 13.84
CA PRO A 40 6.18 -5.84 12.80
C PRO A 40 6.71 -6.87 11.80
N HIS A 41 6.92 -6.45 10.55
CA HIS A 41 7.53 -7.29 9.52
C HIS A 41 8.95 -7.70 9.88
N GLN A 42 9.72 -6.73 10.39
CA GLN A 42 11.10 -6.92 10.78
C GLN A 42 11.25 -6.52 12.25
N ARG A 43 11.92 -7.38 13.02
CA ARG A 43 12.34 -7.05 14.38
C ARG A 43 13.72 -6.43 14.32
N PHE A 44 13.83 -5.22 14.85
CA PHE A 44 15.12 -4.55 14.99
C PHE A 44 15.85 -5.10 16.21
N ASN A 45 17.16 -5.30 16.09
CA ASN A 45 17.99 -5.62 17.23
C ASN A 45 18.37 -4.32 17.94
N ARG A 46 17.99 -4.17 19.22
CA ARG A 46 18.30 -2.98 20.03
C ARG A 46 19.77 -2.59 19.97
N ASP A 47 20.66 -3.57 19.99
CA ASP A 47 22.12 -3.35 20.02
C ASP A 47 22.67 -2.71 18.73
N GLN A 48 21.86 -2.62 17.66
CA GLN A 48 22.25 -2.02 16.39
C GLN A 48 21.91 -0.53 16.28
N PHE A 49 21.22 0.04 17.26
CA PHE A 49 20.72 1.41 17.22
C PHE A 49 21.14 2.19 18.46
N ASP A 50 21.32 3.50 18.31
CA ASP A 50 21.52 4.39 19.46
C ASP A 50 20.22 4.58 20.25
N GLU A 51 20.37 5.00 21.51
CA GLU A 51 19.26 5.16 22.44
C GLU A 51 18.22 6.19 21.96
N GLY A 52 18.67 7.30 21.36
CA GLY A 52 17.78 8.33 20.84
C GLY A 52 16.93 7.84 19.66
N PHE A 53 17.52 7.08 18.74
CA PHE A 53 16.77 6.43 17.67
C PHE A 53 15.77 5.40 18.22
N TRP A 54 16.20 4.57 19.18
CA TRP A 54 15.33 3.56 19.78
C TRP A 54 14.13 4.21 20.49
N GLU A 55 14.37 5.17 21.38
CA GLU A 55 13.31 5.89 22.08
C GLU A 55 12.38 6.66 21.13
N GLY A 56 12.93 7.22 20.04
CA GLY A 56 12.16 7.90 19.00
C GLY A 56 11.14 6.99 18.29
N LEU A 57 11.32 5.68 18.33
CA LEU A 57 10.36 4.70 17.81
C LEU A 57 9.32 4.26 18.86
N GLY A 58 9.50 4.59 20.14
CA GLY A 58 8.69 4.07 21.24
C GLY A 58 7.19 4.28 21.07
N TRP A 59 6.77 5.41 20.47
CA TRP A 59 5.36 5.68 20.19
C TRP A 59 4.70 4.61 19.30
N ALA A 60 5.49 3.94 18.44
CA ALA A 60 5.01 2.98 17.48
C ALA A 60 4.79 1.57 18.07
N TYR A 61 5.24 1.34 19.30
CA TYR A 61 5.25 0.03 19.95
C TYR A 61 4.63 0.07 21.36
N ARG A 62 4.14 -1.08 21.84
CA ARG A 62 3.55 -1.20 23.20
C ARG A 62 4.57 -1.66 24.24
N ASP A 63 5.71 -2.15 23.79
CA ASP A 63 6.75 -2.75 24.60
C ASP A 63 8.11 -2.16 24.24
N GLU A 64 8.99 -2.05 25.24
CA GLU A 64 10.35 -1.49 25.10
C GLU A 64 11.24 -2.29 24.16
N ALA A 65 10.88 -3.55 23.87
CA ALA A 65 11.58 -4.43 22.95
C ALA A 65 11.10 -4.28 21.49
N HIS A 66 10.14 -3.37 21.23
CA HIS A 66 9.58 -3.10 19.90
C HIS A 66 9.06 -4.36 19.19
N THR A 67 8.42 -5.26 19.93
CA THR A 67 7.92 -6.54 19.41
C THR A 67 6.47 -6.48 18.94
N GLN A 68 5.69 -5.51 19.42
CA GLN A 68 4.29 -5.31 19.05
C GLN A 68 3.94 -3.84 18.84
N HIS A 69 3.22 -3.55 17.75
CA HIS A 69 2.74 -2.21 17.43
C HIS A 69 1.71 -1.68 18.43
N SER A 70 1.82 -0.38 18.73
CA SER A 70 0.91 0.39 19.55
C SER A 70 -0.42 0.66 18.86
N ASP A 71 -1.46 0.94 19.64
CA ASP A 71 -2.79 1.23 19.10
C ASP A 71 -2.78 2.54 18.28
N VAL A 72 -2.02 3.55 18.72
CA VAL A 72 -1.82 4.78 17.95
C VAL A 72 -1.14 4.51 16.61
N TYR A 73 -0.13 3.64 16.57
CA TYR A 73 0.51 3.24 15.32
C TYR A 73 -0.46 2.57 14.37
N LEU A 74 -1.27 1.61 14.87
CA LEU A 74 -2.25 0.91 14.04
C LEU A 74 -3.25 1.87 13.41
N LEU A 75 -3.72 2.87 14.15
CA LEU A 75 -4.62 3.89 13.61
C LEU A 75 -3.93 4.77 12.57
N VAL A 76 -2.76 5.33 12.89
CA VAL A 76 -2.02 6.26 12.01
C VAL A 76 -1.58 5.56 10.72
N GLN A 77 -1.07 4.34 10.82
CA GLN A 77 -0.62 3.57 9.66
C GLN A 77 -1.80 3.16 8.77
N ARG A 78 -2.93 2.73 9.35
CA ARG A 78 -4.13 2.40 8.57
C ARG A 78 -4.71 3.64 7.90
N ASP A 79 -4.76 4.77 8.60
CA ASP A 79 -5.20 6.06 8.05
C ASP A 79 -4.36 6.48 6.83
N ALA A 80 -3.04 6.37 6.96
CA ALA A 80 -2.10 6.64 5.88
C ALA A 80 -2.30 5.69 4.69
N ALA A 81 -2.47 4.40 4.96
CA ALA A 81 -2.73 3.39 3.94
C ALA A 81 -4.05 3.65 3.20
N LEU A 82 -5.15 3.91 3.90
CA LEU A 82 -6.45 4.21 3.28
C LEU A 82 -6.42 5.50 2.46
N THR A 83 -5.69 6.52 2.92
CA THR A 83 -5.46 7.73 2.13
C THR A 83 -4.71 7.40 0.83
N ASN A 84 -3.67 6.57 0.89
CA ASN A 84 -2.93 6.10 -0.29
C ASN A 84 -3.80 5.26 -1.23
N PHE A 85 -4.68 4.40 -0.69
CA PHE A 85 -5.67 3.65 -1.45
C PHE A 85 -6.56 4.59 -2.25
N ASP A 86 -7.19 5.56 -1.59
CA ASP A 86 -8.13 6.48 -2.23
C ASP A 86 -7.45 7.33 -3.31
N LEU A 87 -6.20 7.76 -3.07
CA LEU A 87 -5.39 8.46 -4.07
C LEU A 87 -5.04 7.56 -5.26
N SER A 88 -4.63 6.32 -5.00
CA SER A 88 -4.27 5.35 -6.04
C SER A 88 -5.47 5.00 -6.92
N MET A 89 -6.65 4.77 -6.32
CA MET A 89 -7.87 4.47 -7.09
C MET A 89 -8.25 5.62 -8.01
N ARG A 90 -8.26 6.88 -7.51
CA ARG A 90 -8.52 8.05 -8.37
C ARG A 90 -7.49 8.20 -9.48
N TYR A 91 -6.22 7.93 -9.18
CA TYR A 91 -5.17 7.93 -10.20
C TYR A 91 -5.43 6.87 -11.27
N PHE A 92 -5.78 5.64 -10.89
CA PHE A 92 -6.09 4.54 -11.82
C PHE A 92 -7.32 4.82 -12.69
N GLU A 93 -8.35 5.46 -12.12
CA GLU A 93 -9.55 5.90 -12.85
C GLU A 93 -9.23 6.94 -13.92
N GLY A 94 -8.24 7.81 -13.68
CA GLY A 94 -7.81 8.86 -14.60
C GLY A 94 -6.85 8.40 -15.71
N LEU A 95 -6.44 7.13 -15.71
CA LEU A 95 -5.52 6.61 -16.73
C LEU A 95 -6.25 6.31 -18.05
N ASP A 96 -5.56 6.60 -19.16
CA ASP A 96 -6.05 6.29 -20.49
C ASP A 96 -5.87 4.80 -20.82
N THR A 97 -6.90 4.18 -21.40
CA THR A 97 -6.92 2.73 -21.64
C THR A 97 -6.07 2.36 -22.85
N ASP A 98 -6.06 3.18 -23.90
CA ASP A 98 -5.27 2.89 -25.12
C ASP A 98 -3.78 3.05 -24.82
N GLN A 99 -3.39 4.10 -24.07
CA GLN A 99 -2.01 4.27 -23.60
C GLN A 99 -1.55 3.13 -22.69
N PHE A 100 -2.45 2.58 -21.87
CA PHE A 100 -2.16 1.41 -21.04
C PHE A 100 -1.88 0.17 -21.89
N GLU A 101 -2.72 -0.11 -22.89
CA GLU A 101 -2.50 -1.24 -23.79
C GLU A 101 -1.22 -1.08 -24.60
N ASP A 102 -0.95 0.10 -25.15
CA ASP A 102 0.29 0.38 -25.88
C ASP A 102 1.53 0.12 -25.00
N ALA A 103 1.49 0.58 -23.74
CA ALA A 103 2.56 0.34 -22.79
C ALA A 103 2.73 -1.16 -22.46
N LEU A 104 1.63 -1.88 -22.27
CA LEU A 104 1.66 -3.33 -22.04
C LEU A 104 2.24 -4.08 -23.25
N GLN A 105 1.76 -3.79 -24.46
CA GLN A 105 2.25 -4.42 -25.69
C GLN A 105 3.74 -4.15 -25.90
N TYR A 106 4.20 -2.93 -25.61
CA TYR A 106 5.62 -2.60 -25.67
C TYR A 106 6.47 -3.45 -24.72
N VAL A 107 6.02 -3.67 -23.48
CA VAL A 107 6.68 -4.55 -22.51
C VAL A 107 6.73 -5.99 -23.03
N LEU A 108 5.60 -6.53 -23.50
CA LEU A 108 5.51 -7.91 -23.99
C LEU A 108 6.40 -8.14 -25.23
N ALA A 109 6.42 -7.19 -26.16
CA ALA A 109 7.24 -7.23 -27.38
C ALA A 109 8.74 -7.21 -27.08
N ARG A 110 9.18 -6.50 -26.03
CA ARG A 110 10.59 -6.48 -25.60
C ARG A 110 11.03 -7.77 -24.94
N GLY A 111 10.10 -8.47 -24.27
CA GLY A 111 10.36 -9.79 -23.69
C GLY A 111 10.46 -10.91 -24.74
N ARG A 112 9.75 -10.80 -25.87
CA ARG A 112 9.59 -11.77 -26.99
C ARG A 112 9.18 -13.21 -26.62
N LEU A 113 9.29 -13.57 -25.35
CA LEU A 113 9.04 -14.89 -24.79
C LEU A 113 7.77 -14.94 -23.94
N PHE A 114 7.18 -13.78 -23.64
CA PHE A 114 5.94 -13.71 -22.89
C PHE A 114 4.79 -14.25 -23.74
N LYS A 115 4.14 -15.29 -23.24
CA LYS A 115 2.95 -15.89 -23.83
C LYS A 115 1.78 -15.75 -22.87
N PRO A 116 0.54 -15.58 -23.38
CA PRO A 116 -0.65 -15.60 -22.55
C PRO A 116 -0.73 -16.91 -21.75
N VAL A 117 -1.11 -16.80 -20.48
CA VAL A 117 -1.36 -17.94 -19.59
C VAL A 117 -2.87 -18.12 -19.49
N GLN A 118 -3.38 -19.23 -20.02
CA GLN A 118 -4.81 -19.59 -19.92
C GLN A 118 -5.07 -20.51 -18.72
N TYR A 119 -4.09 -21.35 -18.38
CA TYR A 119 -4.17 -22.33 -17.31
C TYR A 119 -2.88 -22.27 -16.48
N LEU A 120 -2.98 -21.73 -15.25
CA LEU A 120 -1.83 -21.53 -14.37
C LEU A 120 -1.15 -22.84 -13.91
N PRO A 121 -1.85 -23.97 -13.75
CA PRO A 121 -1.19 -25.24 -13.45
C PRO A 121 -0.15 -25.70 -14.48
N ASP A 122 -0.22 -25.23 -15.74
CA ASP A 122 0.80 -25.54 -16.76
C ASP A 122 2.17 -24.91 -16.45
N TRP A 123 2.22 -24.01 -15.46
CA TRP A 123 3.41 -23.28 -15.04
C TRP A 123 3.94 -23.76 -13.66
N ASP A 124 3.49 -24.93 -13.20
CA ASP A 124 3.96 -25.56 -11.96
C ASP A 124 5.45 -25.91 -12.07
N GLY A 125 6.26 -25.38 -11.15
CA GLY A 125 7.71 -25.61 -11.14
C GLY A 125 8.47 -24.97 -12.31
N VAL A 126 7.81 -24.13 -13.13
CA VAL A 126 8.45 -23.47 -14.26
C VAL A 126 9.13 -22.18 -13.79
N PRO A 127 10.48 -22.06 -13.92
CA PRO A 127 11.18 -20.83 -13.63
C PRO A 127 11.03 -19.82 -14.78
N GLY A 128 11.04 -18.54 -14.46
CA GLY A 128 11.01 -17.48 -15.46
C GLY A 128 10.45 -16.17 -14.94
N ALA A 129 9.96 -15.35 -15.87
CA ALA A 129 9.32 -14.08 -15.58
C ALA A 129 7.83 -14.12 -15.92
N TYR A 130 7.04 -13.27 -15.29
CA TYR A 130 5.62 -13.13 -15.54
C TYR A 130 5.17 -11.67 -15.46
N VAL A 131 4.06 -11.37 -16.12
CA VAL A 131 3.33 -10.11 -16.04
C VAL A 131 1.91 -10.43 -15.59
N MET A 132 1.51 -9.91 -14.44
CA MET A 132 0.10 -9.89 -14.02
C MET A 132 -0.51 -8.57 -14.46
N VAL A 133 -1.70 -8.62 -15.03
CA VAL A 133 -2.40 -7.45 -15.57
C VAL A 133 -3.72 -7.29 -14.83
N PHE A 134 -4.03 -6.04 -14.48
CA PHE A 134 -5.21 -5.66 -13.73
C PHE A 134 -5.97 -4.58 -14.50
N ASP A 135 -6.80 -5.02 -15.44
CA ASP A 135 -7.42 -4.13 -16.45
C ASP A 135 -8.30 -3.04 -15.82
N GLU A 136 -9.02 -3.36 -14.75
CA GLU A 136 -9.87 -2.40 -14.03
C GLU A 136 -9.09 -1.20 -13.50
N TYR A 137 -7.82 -1.40 -13.17
CA TYR A 137 -6.94 -0.37 -12.63
C TYR A 137 -5.96 0.19 -13.68
N ARG A 138 -5.96 -0.35 -14.90
CA ARG A 138 -4.99 -0.03 -15.95
C ARG A 138 -3.56 -0.15 -15.43
N GLN A 139 -3.31 -1.23 -14.69
CA GLN A 139 -2.00 -1.52 -14.10
C GLN A 139 -1.50 -2.90 -14.51
N PHE A 140 -0.18 -3.06 -14.52
CA PHE A 140 0.48 -4.35 -14.57
C PHE A 140 1.61 -4.44 -13.53
N TYR A 141 1.97 -5.67 -13.20
CA TYR A 141 3.11 -5.98 -12.34
C TYR A 141 3.99 -7.00 -13.03
N ILE A 142 5.29 -6.76 -13.03
CA ILE A 142 6.30 -7.63 -13.62
C ILE A 142 7.04 -8.30 -12.48
N GLY A 143 7.15 -9.62 -12.53
CA GLY A 143 7.89 -10.37 -11.52
C GLY A 143 8.67 -11.52 -12.11
N GLN A 144 9.48 -12.13 -11.26
CA GLN A 144 10.27 -13.31 -11.56
C GLN A 144 10.12 -14.37 -10.47
N ALA A 145 10.31 -15.63 -10.83
CA ALA A 145 10.26 -16.74 -9.90
C ALA A 145 11.03 -17.97 -10.41
N ASN A 146 11.44 -18.81 -9.47
CA ASN A 146 11.84 -20.19 -9.77
C ASN A 146 10.62 -21.12 -10.02
N ASP A 147 9.43 -20.66 -9.62
CA ASP A 147 8.14 -21.33 -9.80
C ASP A 147 7.07 -20.25 -9.97
N ILE A 148 6.71 -20.00 -11.24
CA ILE A 148 5.80 -18.91 -11.63
C ILE A 148 4.42 -19.10 -11.00
N ARG A 149 3.85 -20.31 -11.09
CA ARG A 149 2.54 -20.62 -10.50
C ARG A 149 2.53 -20.33 -9.01
N LYS A 150 3.51 -20.85 -8.27
CA LYS A 150 3.60 -20.65 -6.81
C LYS A 150 3.73 -19.18 -6.47
N ARG A 151 4.50 -18.40 -7.23
CA ARG A 151 4.71 -16.98 -6.97
C ARG A 151 3.46 -16.14 -7.24
N ILE A 152 2.75 -16.39 -8.34
CA ILE A 152 1.47 -15.71 -8.64
C ILE A 152 0.44 -16.01 -7.55
N LYS A 153 0.32 -17.27 -7.12
CA LYS A 153 -0.56 -17.64 -6.01
C LYS A 153 -0.16 -16.98 -4.69
N GLN A 154 1.13 -16.74 -4.45
CA GLN A 154 1.57 -15.96 -3.28
C GLN A 154 1.04 -14.53 -3.35
N HIS A 155 1.12 -13.86 -4.50
CA HIS A 155 0.53 -12.52 -4.68
C HIS A 155 -0.99 -12.53 -4.44
N TRP A 156 -1.73 -13.50 -4.97
CA TRP A 156 -3.17 -13.59 -4.77
C TRP A 156 -3.61 -13.83 -3.32
N SER A 157 -2.80 -14.56 -2.56
CA SER A 157 -3.18 -15.08 -1.24
C SER A 157 -2.61 -14.31 -0.06
N ARG A 158 -1.45 -13.66 -0.22
CA ARG A 158 -0.80 -12.92 0.86
C ARG A 158 -1.36 -11.51 0.93
N SER A 159 -1.18 -10.86 2.07
CA SER A 159 -1.27 -9.41 2.19
C SER A 159 0.14 -8.88 2.40
N LYS A 160 0.39 -7.63 1.99
CA LYS A 160 1.59 -6.92 2.37
C LYS A 160 1.64 -6.80 3.88
N SER A 161 2.83 -6.87 4.47
CA SER A 161 2.98 -6.56 5.89
C SER A 161 2.49 -5.14 6.18
N PHE A 162 1.75 -4.98 7.27
CA PHE A 162 1.00 -3.78 7.59
C PHE A 162 1.90 -2.52 7.66
N ASP A 163 3.05 -2.65 8.30
CA ASP A 163 4.13 -1.66 8.40
C ASP A 163 4.86 -1.38 7.06
N ARG A 164 4.60 -2.18 6.02
CA ARG A 164 5.18 -2.03 4.67
C ARG A 164 4.20 -1.59 3.60
N LEU A 165 2.95 -1.29 3.97
CA LEU A 165 1.92 -0.84 3.03
C LEU A 165 2.37 0.43 2.32
N ILE A 166 2.87 1.41 3.08
CA ILE A 166 3.45 2.66 2.58
C ILE A 166 4.96 2.52 2.37
N TRP A 167 5.49 2.96 1.22
CA TRP A 167 6.92 3.26 1.03
C TRP A 167 7.08 4.73 0.68
N GLY A 168 7.88 5.48 1.44
CA GLY A 168 7.96 6.93 1.26
C GLY A 168 6.74 7.58 1.91
N SER A 169 5.99 8.40 1.16
CA SER A 169 4.80 9.07 1.66
C SER A 169 3.52 8.37 1.22
N LYS A 170 2.42 8.55 1.96
CA LYS A 170 1.08 8.12 1.51
C LYS A 170 0.64 8.82 0.21
N TYR A 171 1.24 9.96 -0.13
CA TYR A 171 0.91 10.74 -1.32
C TYR A 171 1.58 10.21 -2.60
N ASP A 172 2.65 9.43 -2.48
CA ASP A 172 3.45 9.00 -3.62
C ASP A 172 3.86 7.51 -3.58
N SER A 173 3.52 6.80 -2.51
CA SER A 173 3.73 5.35 -2.41
C SER A 173 2.97 4.63 -3.51
N ILE A 174 3.69 3.80 -4.28
CA ILE A 174 3.08 2.91 -5.28
C ILE A 174 2.28 1.83 -4.57
N PHE A 175 1.07 1.57 -5.07
CA PHE A 175 0.16 0.59 -4.51
C PHE A 175 0.81 -0.83 -4.50
N PRO A 176 0.80 -1.55 -3.37
CA PRO A 176 1.38 -2.88 -3.30
C PRO A 176 0.58 -3.91 -4.12
N VAL A 177 1.24 -4.57 -5.08
CA VAL A 177 0.62 -5.65 -5.86
C VAL A 177 0.06 -6.80 -4.99
N ASP A 178 0.67 -7.05 -3.83
CA ASP A 178 0.23 -8.09 -2.89
C ASP A 178 -1.15 -7.81 -2.28
N GLU A 179 -1.68 -6.59 -2.44
CA GLU A 179 -3.04 -6.25 -2.00
C GLU A 179 -4.09 -6.48 -3.10
N LEU A 180 -3.65 -6.64 -4.36
CA LEU A 180 -4.51 -7.06 -5.47
C LEU A 180 -4.69 -8.58 -5.42
N ARG A 181 -5.94 -9.02 -5.48
CA ARG A 181 -6.34 -10.41 -5.25
C ARG A 181 -6.47 -11.16 -6.57
N ALA A 182 -6.86 -12.44 -6.47
CA ALA A 182 -7.01 -13.31 -7.63
C ALA A 182 -7.91 -12.68 -8.70
N PHE A 183 -9.13 -12.27 -8.37
CA PHE A 183 -10.08 -11.73 -9.35
C PHE A 183 -9.79 -10.30 -9.80
N ASP A 184 -8.82 -9.62 -9.19
CA ASP A 184 -8.28 -8.37 -9.75
C ASP A 184 -7.37 -8.66 -10.95
N THR A 185 -6.76 -9.84 -11.01
CA THR A 185 -5.88 -10.24 -12.12
C THR A 185 -6.74 -10.70 -13.29
N THR A 186 -6.71 -9.97 -14.40
CA THR A 186 -7.55 -10.25 -15.57
C THR A 186 -6.80 -10.95 -16.69
N ARG A 187 -5.48 -10.71 -16.79
CA ARG A 187 -4.59 -11.34 -17.77
C ARG A 187 -3.26 -11.70 -17.12
N ILE A 188 -2.68 -12.81 -17.56
CA ILE A 188 -1.32 -13.21 -17.16
C ILE A 188 -0.54 -13.52 -18.43
N TYR A 189 0.70 -13.02 -18.48
CA TYR A 189 1.68 -13.43 -19.46
C TYR A 189 2.90 -14.00 -18.76
N ALA A 190 3.50 -15.05 -19.29
CA ALA A 190 4.68 -15.64 -18.69
C ALA A 190 5.71 -16.10 -19.73
N ALA A 191 6.97 -16.08 -19.33
CA ALA A 191 8.12 -16.41 -20.16
C ALA A 191 9.04 -17.37 -19.38
N PRO A 192 9.15 -18.65 -19.77
CA PRO A 192 10.04 -19.58 -19.09
C PRO A 192 11.50 -19.17 -19.33
N SER A 193 12.31 -19.18 -18.27
CA SER A 193 13.73 -18.87 -18.39
C SER A 193 14.52 -19.37 -17.18
N SER A 194 15.69 -19.94 -17.44
CA SER A 194 16.69 -20.20 -16.40
C SER A 194 17.39 -18.92 -15.91
N ASN A 195 17.29 -17.81 -16.66
CA ASN A 195 17.76 -16.49 -16.26
C ASN A 195 16.58 -15.50 -16.18
N SER A 196 15.69 -15.77 -15.23
CA SER A 196 14.47 -14.99 -14.99
C SER A 196 14.76 -13.51 -14.73
N TYR A 197 15.85 -13.20 -14.03
CA TYR A 197 16.30 -11.82 -13.75
C TYR A 197 16.54 -11.00 -15.02
N ALA A 198 17.20 -11.56 -16.03
CA ALA A 198 17.48 -10.83 -17.26
C ALA A 198 16.19 -10.54 -18.05
N VAL A 199 15.22 -11.46 -18.02
CA VAL A 199 13.92 -11.26 -18.67
C VAL A 199 13.11 -10.18 -17.95
N GLU A 200 12.99 -10.28 -16.63
CA GLU A 200 12.31 -9.28 -15.79
C GLU A 200 12.94 -7.90 -15.96
N HIS A 201 14.26 -7.78 -15.86
CA HIS A 201 14.95 -6.50 -15.98
C HIS A 201 14.69 -5.81 -17.33
N ARG A 202 14.68 -6.56 -18.44
CA ARG A 202 14.36 -5.98 -19.77
C ARG A 202 12.91 -5.52 -19.86
N ALA A 203 11.97 -6.30 -19.33
CA ALA A 203 10.55 -5.96 -19.32
C ALA A 203 10.29 -4.73 -18.43
N GLU A 204 10.90 -4.69 -17.25
CA GLU A 204 10.79 -3.60 -16.29
C GLU A 204 11.40 -2.30 -16.84
N LYS A 205 12.59 -2.36 -17.44
CA LYS A 205 13.21 -1.19 -18.09
C LYS A 205 12.37 -0.63 -19.25
N ALA A 206 11.56 -1.47 -19.89
CA ALA A 206 10.64 -1.05 -20.95
C ALA A 206 9.30 -0.52 -20.41
N ALA A 207 8.98 -0.74 -19.13
CA ALA A 207 7.69 -0.39 -18.56
C ALA A 207 7.54 1.12 -18.38
N ASP A 208 6.39 1.64 -18.80
CA ASP A 208 5.96 2.97 -18.40
C ASP A 208 5.51 2.92 -16.92
N ARG A 209 6.17 3.73 -16.09
CA ARG A 209 5.93 3.79 -14.64
C ARG A 209 4.50 4.20 -14.28
N ARG A 210 3.77 4.86 -15.18
CA ARG A 210 2.37 5.24 -14.96
C ARG A 210 1.45 4.03 -14.78
N PHE A 211 1.82 2.91 -15.39
CA PHE A 211 1.02 1.68 -15.46
C PHE A 211 1.65 0.51 -14.67
N CYS A 212 2.81 0.70 -14.02
CA CYS A 212 3.60 -0.39 -13.44
C CYS A 212 3.65 -0.36 -11.91
N LEU A 213 3.23 -1.44 -11.24
CA LEU A 213 3.17 -1.56 -9.77
C LEU A 213 4.50 -1.98 -9.11
N ASN A 214 5.59 -2.11 -9.87
CA ASN A 214 6.89 -2.47 -9.32
C ASN A 214 7.44 -1.35 -8.41
N ARG A 215 7.47 -1.62 -7.10
CA ARG A 215 8.03 -0.73 -6.06
C ARG A 215 9.57 -0.75 -5.98
N MET A 216 10.21 -1.75 -6.60
CA MET A 216 11.66 -1.91 -6.68
C MET A 216 12.07 -2.14 -8.14
N ALA A 217 13.32 -1.83 -8.48
CA ALA A 217 13.86 -2.14 -9.79
C ALA A 217 14.02 -3.66 -10.00
N GLY A 218 13.83 -4.11 -11.24
CA GLY A 218 13.98 -5.53 -11.61
C GLY A 218 15.45 -5.94 -11.77
N GLY A 219 15.71 -7.25 -11.64
CA GLY A 219 17.07 -7.83 -11.71
C GLY A 219 17.54 -8.43 -10.39
N ALA A 220 18.75 -8.98 -10.38
CA ALA A 220 19.32 -9.63 -9.19
C ALA A 220 19.63 -8.57 -8.12
N PRO A 221 18.97 -8.60 -6.95
CA PRO A 221 19.21 -7.60 -5.92
C PRO A 221 20.58 -7.83 -5.28
N SER A 222 21.50 -6.88 -5.42
CA SER A 222 22.70 -6.84 -4.58
C SER A 222 22.36 -6.21 -3.22
N PRO A 223 23.11 -6.50 -2.13
CA PRO A 223 22.91 -5.85 -0.84
C PRO A 223 22.90 -4.32 -0.93
N LEU A 224 23.80 -3.75 -1.73
CA LEU A 224 23.84 -2.31 -2.00
C LEU A 224 22.58 -1.81 -2.72
N THR A 225 22.06 -2.57 -3.70
CA THR A 225 20.83 -2.19 -4.42
C THR A 225 19.63 -2.21 -3.48
N LEU A 226 19.54 -3.19 -2.58
CA LEU A 226 18.48 -3.26 -1.56
C LEU A 226 18.56 -2.07 -0.59
N MET A 227 19.77 -1.72 -0.14
CA MET A 227 20.00 -0.58 0.74
C MET A 227 19.62 0.74 0.05
N LEU A 228 20.08 0.98 -1.17
CA LEU A 228 19.73 2.18 -1.94
C LEU A 228 18.22 2.27 -2.21
N THR A 229 17.56 1.15 -2.54
CA THR A 229 16.10 1.11 -2.75
C THR A 229 15.32 1.34 -1.45
N ALA A 230 15.88 0.94 -0.30
CA ALA A 230 15.28 1.26 1.00
C ALA A 230 15.34 2.76 1.31
N LEU A 231 16.40 3.45 0.87
CA LEU A 231 16.60 4.89 1.05
C LEU A 231 15.84 5.75 0.04
N ASP A 232 15.71 5.29 -1.21
CA ASP A 232 15.03 6.00 -2.30
C ASP A 232 14.09 5.03 -3.06
N PRO A 233 12.90 4.75 -2.51
CA PRO A 233 11.94 3.88 -3.16
C PRO A 233 11.38 4.52 -4.43
N ARG A 234 10.88 3.67 -5.33
CA ARG A 234 10.08 4.18 -6.44
C ARG A 234 8.80 4.81 -5.93
N THR A 235 8.66 6.09 -6.22
CA THR A 235 7.45 6.87 -5.96
C THR A 235 6.67 7.11 -7.25
N ARG A 236 5.39 7.46 -7.10
CA ARG A 236 4.50 7.87 -8.18
C ARG A 236 3.53 8.90 -7.65
N MET A 237 3.56 10.09 -8.21
CA MET A 237 2.58 11.12 -7.87
C MET A 237 1.20 10.69 -8.37
N HIS A 238 0.24 10.59 -7.45
CA HIS A 238 -1.13 10.14 -7.75
C HIS A 238 -2.03 11.23 -8.37
N GLY A 239 -1.46 12.26 -8.99
CA GLY A 239 -2.20 13.26 -9.78
C GLY A 239 -3.31 14.05 -9.06
N GLY A 240 -3.33 14.05 -7.73
CA GLY A 240 -4.40 14.69 -6.95
C GLY A 240 -4.47 16.20 -7.18
N VAL A 241 -5.70 16.73 -7.27
CA VAL A 241 -5.98 18.17 -7.26
C VAL A 241 -5.50 18.74 -5.93
N SER A 242 -4.28 19.26 -5.91
CA SER A 242 -3.72 19.91 -4.73
C SER A 242 -3.91 21.41 -4.85
N ARG A 243 -4.49 22.02 -3.81
CA ARG A 243 -4.47 23.48 -3.69
C ARG A 243 -3.07 23.88 -3.29
N THR A 244 -2.53 24.91 -3.92
CA THR A 244 -1.23 25.45 -3.54
C THR A 244 -1.37 26.19 -2.20
N LEU A 245 -0.41 25.99 -1.30
CA LEU A 245 -0.31 26.70 -0.02
C LEU A 245 1.11 27.25 0.14
N SER A 246 1.25 28.50 0.57
CA SER A 246 2.57 29.03 0.93
C SER A 246 3.06 28.37 2.22
N MET A 247 4.38 28.39 2.46
CA MET A 247 4.94 27.91 3.73
C MET A 247 4.34 28.64 4.95
N GLU A 248 4.06 29.94 4.85
CA GLU A 248 3.38 30.70 5.91
C GLU A 248 1.94 30.20 6.12
N GLY A 249 1.18 29.99 5.04
CA GLY A 249 -0.18 29.45 5.12
C GLY A 249 -0.22 28.04 5.71
N PHE A 250 0.79 27.22 5.43
CA PHE A 250 0.98 25.91 6.05
C PHE A 250 1.18 26.02 7.56
N GLU A 251 2.08 26.90 8.03
CA GLU A 251 2.30 27.08 9.47
C GLU A 251 1.06 27.58 10.20
N VAL A 252 0.32 28.53 9.60
CA VAL A 252 -0.96 29.00 10.16
C VAL A 252 -1.96 27.84 10.26
N ALA A 253 -2.15 27.07 9.18
CA ALA A 253 -3.07 25.94 9.16
C ALA A 253 -2.68 24.85 10.17
N ARG A 254 -1.38 24.58 10.34
CA ARG A 254 -0.84 23.62 11.30
C ARG A 254 -1.08 24.08 12.75
N LEU A 255 -0.83 25.35 13.05
CA LEU A 255 -1.09 25.96 14.36
C LEU A 255 -2.58 25.93 14.70
N ASP A 256 -3.47 26.11 13.73
CA ASP A 256 -4.92 26.04 13.95
C ASP A 256 -5.38 24.65 14.38
N VAL A 257 -4.80 23.58 13.80
CA VAL A 257 -5.04 22.20 14.25
C VAL A 257 -4.54 22.03 15.69
N GLN A 258 -3.32 22.49 16.00
CA GLN A 258 -2.78 22.40 17.37
C GLN A 258 -3.64 23.12 18.40
N ARG A 259 -4.12 24.34 18.09
CA ARG A 259 -5.05 25.08 18.96
C ARG A 259 -6.37 24.34 19.13
N ALA A 260 -6.86 23.64 18.11
CA ALA A 260 -8.07 22.86 18.21
C ALA A 260 -7.90 21.62 19.09
N VAL A 261 -6.78 20.92 18.98
CA VAL A 261 -6.40 19.81 19.87
C VAL A 261 -6.31 20.30 21.32
N ALA A 262 -5.53 21.37 21.58
CA ALA A 262 -5.31 21.90 22.93
C ALA A 262 -6.61 22.37 23.63
N ARG A 263 -7.55 22.99 22.89
CA ARG A 263 -8.84 23.42 23.45
C ARG A 263 -9.80 22.25 23.69
N GLY A 264 -9.67 21.18 22.90
CA GLY A 264 -10.56 20.01 22.94
C GLY A 264 -10.37 19.13 24.18
N GLY A 265 -9.17 19.08 24.76
CA GLY A 265 -8.87 18.28 25.96
C GLY A 265 -9.67 18.65 27.22
N SER A 266 -10.45 19.75 27.17
CA SER A 266 -11.35 20.19 28.24
C SER A 266 -12.81 19.70 28.11
N ALA A 267 -13.19 19.09 26.99
CA ALA A 267 -14.59 18.85 26.61
C ALA A 267 -15.02 17.37 26.47
N GLY A 268 -14.29 16.43 27.10
CA GLY A 268 -14.55 14.99 27.00
C GLY A 268 -14.16 14.38 25.64
N SER A 269 -14.21 13.04 25.51
CA SER A 269 -13.58 12.28 24.41
C SER A 269 -14.09 12.61 23.00
N ASN A 270 -15.28 13.20 22.86
CA ASN A 270 -15.87 13.54 21.55
C ASN A 270 -15.72 15.03 21.17
N GLY A 271 -15.26 15.87 22.09
CA GLY A 271 -15.11 17.31 21.87
C GLY A 271 -14.11 17.67 20.75
N PRO A 272 -12.87 17.14 20.80
CA PRO A 272 -11.88 17.38 19.74
C PRO A 272 -12.31 16.82 18.38
N ALA A 273 -12.88 15.61 18.35
CA ALA A 273 -13.18 14.87 17.12
C ALA A 273 -14.09 15.63 16.13
N LYS A 274 -15.22 16.17 16.61
CA LYS A 274 -16.16 16.93 15.77
C LYS A 274 -15.57 18.24 15.25
N LYS A 275 -14.83 18.94 16.11
CA LYS A 275 -14.18 20.19 15.72
C LYS A 275 -13.12 19.94 14.65
N LEU A 276 -12.28 18.93 14.84
CA LEU A 276 -11.22 18.59 13.90
C LEU A 276 -11.80 18.11 12.56
N SER A 277 -12.78 17.20 12.57
CA SER A 277 -13.43 16.69 11.34
C SER A 277 -14.17 17.77 10.55
N SER A 278 -14.63 18.85 11.19
CA SER A 278 -15.24 19.99 10.50
C SER A 278 -14.27 20.90 9.75
N MET A 279 -12.95 20.74 9.94
CA MET A 279 -11.93 21.54 9.25
C MET A 279 -11.71 21.06 7.81
N ASP A 280 -11.14 21.93 6.96
CA ASP A 280 -10.74 21.55 5.60
C ASP A 280 -9.58 20.54 5.62
N MET A 281 -9.90 19.29 5.28
CA MET A 281 -8.98 18.14 5.16
C MET A 281 -8.38 17.99 3.77
N SER A 282 -8.54 18.99 2.89
CA SER A 282 -7.93 18.98 1.56
C SER A 282 -6.42 18.75 1.63
N ILE A 283 -5.90 18.07 0.61
CA ILE A 283 -4.45 17.91 0.42
C ILE A 283 -3.93 19.16 -0.29
N TYR A 284 -2.93 19.79 0.31
CA TYR A 284 -2.24 20.96 -0.22
C TYR A 284 -0.90 20.57 -0.81
N SER A 285 -0.49 21.26 -1.87
CA SER A 285 0.91 21.32 -2.32
C SER A 285 1.54 22.55 -1.68
N VAL A 286 2.33 22.33 -0.64
CA VAL A 286 2.99 23.39 0.13
C VAL A 286 4.27 23.79 -0.60
N VAL A 287 4.40 25.07 -0.93
CA VAL A 287 5.56 25.64 -1.63
C VAL A 287 6.54 26.18 -0.60
N ARG A 288 7.76 25.66 -0.63
CA ARG A 288 8.88 26.13 0.19
C ARG A 288 9.52 27.39 -0.39
N PRO A 289 10.27 28.17 0.40
CA PRO A 289 10.98 29.36 -0.09
C PRO A 289 11.97 29.07 -1.23
N ASP A 290 12.52 27.86 -1.30
CA ASP A 290 13.42 27.41 -2.37
C ASP A 290 12.71 26.95 -3.66
N GLY A 291 11.37 27.05 -3.70
CA GLY A 291 10.53 26.63 -4.82
C GLY A 291 10.20 25.13 -4.84
N SER A 292 10.81 24.32 -3.96
CA SER A 292 10.43 22.91 -3.82
C SER A 292 9.04 22.78 -3.20
N THR A 293 8.37 21.66 -3.44
CA THR A 293 7.01 21.41 -2.89
C THR A 293 6.94 20.10 -2.11
N PHE A 294 6.01 20.05 -1.15
CA PHE A 294 5.63 18.81 -0.48
C PHE A 294 4.11 18.78 -0.26
N PHE A 295 3.55 17.58 -0.12
CA PHE A 295 2.13 17.41 0.16
C PHE A 295 1.86 17.37 1.65
N TRP A 296 0.77 18.03 2.06
CA TRP A 296 0.32 18.04 3.44
C TRP A 296 -1.19 18.29 3.53
N SER A 297 -1.82 17.75 4.55
CA SER A 297 -3.21 18.03 4.91
C SER A 297 -3.35 18.27 6.40
N ARG A 298 -4.44 18.92 6.83
CA ARG A 298 -4.74 19.03 8.28
C ARG A 298 -4.89 17.65 8.94
N ARG A 299 -5.28 16.62 8.19
CA ARG A 299 -5.34 15.22 8.65
C ARG A 299 -3.96 14.72 9.09
N ASP A 300 -2.89 15.16 8.43
CA ASP A 300 -1.51 14.85 8.84
C ASP A 300 -1.19 15.45 10.21
N ALA A 301 -1.51 16.72 10.43
CA ALA A 301 -1.26 17.37 11.71
C ALA A 301 -2.10 16.76 12.85
N VAL A 302 -3.31 16.26 12.56
CA VAL A 302 -4.11 15.52 13.55
C VAL A 302 -3.45 14.18 13.89
N ALA A 303 -2.96 13.43 12.90
CA ALA A 303 -2.22 12.19 13.15
C ALA A 303 -0.93 12.44 13.93
N GLU A 304 -0.18 13.49 13.59
CA GLU A 304 1.02 13.91 14.34
C GLU A 304 0.71 14.28 15.80
N ALA A 305 -0.43 14.91 16.07
CA ALA A 305 -0.88 15.19 17.43
C ALA A 305 -1.13 13.89 18.21
N ALA A 306 -1.69 12.86 17.57
CA ALA A 306 -1.84 11.54 18.20
C ALA A 306 -0.48 10.88 18.48
N VAL A 307 0.47 10.97 17.52
CA VAL A 307 1.84 10.44 17.68
C VAL A 307 2.58 11.10 18.86
N ARG A 308 2.42 12.41 19.05
CA ARG A 308 3.01 13.16 20.17
C ARG A 308 2.29 12.96 21.50
N GLY A 309 1.12 12.31 21.51
CA GLY A 309 0.29 12.16 22.69
C GLY A 309 -0.55 13.39 23.05
N ASP A 310 -0.58 14.42 22.18
CA ASP A 310 -1.45 15.59 22.33
C ASP A 310 -2.93 15.21 22.13
N LEU A 311 -3.19 14.12 21.40
CA LEU A 311 -4.51 13.53 21.16
C LEU A 311 -4.48 12.06 21.59
N SER A 312 -5.40 11.64 22.46
CA SER A 312 -5.47 10.25 22.90
C SER A 312 -5.90 9.31 21.76
N VAL A 313 -5.62 8.01 21.90
CA VAL A 313 -6.06 6.98 20.94
C VAL A 313 -7.58 7.01 20.74
N ALA A 314 -8.35 7.21 21.81
CA ALA A 314 -9.80 7.28 21.75
C ALA A 314 -10.29 8.50 20.98
N GLU A 315 -9.69 9.67 21.20
CA GLU A 315 -10.04 10.91 20.49
C GLU A 315 -9.64 10.84 19.01
N PHE A 316 -8.48 10.24 18.69
CA PHE A 316 -8.07 10.05 17.30
C PHE A 316 -8.97 9.05 16.57
N ALA A 317 -9.34 7.93 17.22
CA ALA A 317 -10.30 6.98 16.67
C ALA A 317 -11.68 7.63 16.45
N ALA A 318 -12.14 8.48 17.37
CA ALA A 318 -13.38 9.24 17.21
C ALA A 318 -13.29 10.23 16.04
N PHE A 319 -12.16 10.94 15.88
CA PHE A 319 -11.92 11.80 14.72
C PHE A 319 -12.01 11.04 13.40
N LEU A 320 -11.34 9.88 13.30
CA LEU A 320 -11.39 9.03 12.10
C LEU A 320 -12.82 8.53 11.82
N THR A 321 -13.58 8.20 12.87
CA THR A 321 -15.00 7.79 12.73
C THR A 321 -15.87 8.93 12.20
N GLU A 322 -15.69 10.15 12.70
CA GLU A 322 -16.38 11.35 12.18
C GLU A 322 -15.98 11.66 10.73
N MET A 323 -14.76 11.28 10.31
CA MET A 323 -14.32 11.32 8.90
C MET A 323 -14.91 10.20 8.03
N GLY A 324 -15.74 9.32 8.60
CA GLY A 324 -16.39 8.21 7.90
C GLY A 324 -15.55 6.93 7.85
N GLU A 325 -14.43 6.85 8.57
CA GLU A 325 -13.61 5.64 8.61
C GLU A 325 -14.18 4.61 9.59
N THR A 326 -14.12 3.34 9.21
CA THR A 326 -14.45 2.24 10.12
C THR A 326 -13.20 1.85 10.90
N ILE A 327 -13.27 1.99 12.23
CA ILE A 327 -12.19 1.54 13.12
C ILE A 327 -12.23 0.02 13.23
N VAL A 328 -11.10 -0.61 12.94
CA VAL A 328 -10.91 -2.04 13.09
C VAL A 328 -9.68 -2.24 13.95
N TRP A 329 -9.78 -3.19 14.88
CA TRP A 329 -8.66 -3.62 15.70
C TRP A 329 -8.27 -5.04 15.31
N PRO A 330 -6.98 -5.41 15.40
CA PRO A 330 -6.58 -6.80 15.26
C PRO A 330 -7.22 -7.61 16.39
N ASN A 331 -7.59 -8.86 16.12
CA ASN A 331 -8.02 -9.77 17.17
C ASN A 331 -6.91 -9.86 18.24
N ALA A 332 -7.33 -9.88 19.51
CA ALA A 332 -6.43 -9.88 20.66
C ALA A 332 -5.46 -11.05 20.67
#